data_AF-A0A151TQ07-F1
#
_entry.id   AF-A0A151TQ07-F1
#
_cell.length_a   1.000
_cell.length_b   1.000
_cell.length_c   1.000
_cell.angle_alpha   90.00
_cell.angle_beta   90.00
_cell.angle_gamma   90.00
#
_symmetry.space_group_name_H-M   'P 1'
#
loop_
_entity.id
_entity.type
_entity.pdbx_description
1 polymer ?
#
loop_
_entity_poly.entity_id
_entity_poly.type
_entity_poly.pdbx_seq_one_letter_code
_entity_poly.pdbx_strand_id
1 'polypeptide(L)'
;MKESTPLKEHLDEFNSILMELRDIDVKIEDEDSAMILLASLPPSYESFVNSLSVGKDFITLEEVKSSLHLRELRHKASASIKEPNSIGLVVTNLSKNSKKKKDKGKKKSKGNHINPKDICNYCKEPDHWKNNCPKKKIQKPIIATVQDSTTSSDNELVLSIVDNHQQLVD
;
A
#
# COMPACT_ATOMS: atom_id res chain seq x y z
N MET A 1 -26.07 1.67 18.09
CA MET A 1 -24.82 1.67 18.89
C MET A 1 -24.48 3.08 19.37
N LYS A 2 -23.86 3.24 20.56
CA LYS A 2 -23.27 4.52 21.01
C LYS A 2 -21.77 4.56 20.68
N GLU A 3 -21.16 5.75 20.61
CA GLU A 3 -19.73 5.92 20.27
C GLU A 3 -18.76 5.16 21.20
N SER A 4 -19.14 4.94 22.46
CA SER A 4 -18.32 4.23 23.45
C SER A 4 -18.54 2.72 23.49
N THR A 5 -19.55 2.20 22.78
CA THR A 5 -19.88 0.77 22.81
C THR A 5 -18.81 0.00 22.02
N PRO A 6 -18.22 -1.07 22.59
CA PRO A 6 -17.33 -1.95 21.84
C PRO A 6 -18.04 -2.56 20.62
N LEU A 7 -17.38 -2.57 19.46
CA LEU A 7 -17.96 -3.14 18.23
C LEU A 7 -18.46 -4.58 18.44
N LYS A 8 -17.69 -5.40 19.18
CA LYS A 8 -18.07 -6.78 19.48
C LYS A 8 -19.41 -6.88 20.21
N GLU A 9 -19.62 -6.04 21.22
CA GLU A 9 -20.87 -6.03 22.01
C GLU A 9 -22.07 -5.69 21.13
N HIS A 10 -21.93 -4.69 20.27
CA HIS A 10 -22.96 -4.32 19.30
C HIS A 10 -23.26 -5.45 18.30
N LEU A 11 -22.24 -6.15 17.79
CA LEU A 11 -22.44 -7.28 16.89
C LEU A 11 -23.12 -8.46 17.57
N ASP A 12 -22.79 -8.72 18.84
CA ASP A 12 -23.41 -9.78 19.64
C ASP A 12 -24.90 -9.47 19.88
N GLU A 13 -25.23 -8.23 20.29
CA GLU A 13 -26.61 -7.75 20.46
C GLU A 13 -27.41 -7.83 19.15
N PHE A 14 -26.83 -7.36 18.05
CA PHE A 14 -27.45 -7.43 16.73
C PHE A 14 -27.77 -8.87 16.32
N ASN A 15 -26.83 -9.81 16.53
CA ASN A 15 -27.08 -11.23 16.23
C ASN A 15 -28.15 -11.84 17.14
N SER A 16 -28.23 -11.42 18.42
CA SER A 16 -29.31 -11.85 19.34
C SER A 16 -30.68 -11.47 18.79
N ILE A 17 -30.83 -10.21 18.36
CA ILE A 17 -32.08 -9.71 17.76
C ILE A 17 -32.44 -10.52 16.50
N LEU A 18 -31.48 -10.80 15.62
CA LEU A 18 -31.74 -11.62 14.43
C LEU A 18 -32.20 -13.05 14.80
N MET A 19 -31.67 -13.64 15.87
CA MET A 19 -32.12 -14.95 16.35
C MET A 19 -33.54 -14.89 16.92
N GLU A 20 -33.84 -13.89 17.75
CA GLU A 20 -35.17 -13.70 18.33
C GLU A 20 -36.25 -13.48 17.26
N LEU A 21 -35.93 -12.72 16.20
CA LEU A 21 -36.82 -12.53 15.06
C LEU A 21 -37.04 -13.84 14.29
N ARG A 22 -35.98 -14.63 14.12
CA ARG A 22 -36.09 -15.95 13.51
C ARG A 22 -36.96 -16.91 14.32
N ASP A 23 -36.92 -16.83 15.64
CA ASP A 23 -37.71 -17.69 16.54
C ASP A 23 -39.22 -17.45 16.41
N ILE A 24 -39.62 -16.25 16.01
CA ILE A 24 -41.01 -15.91 15.67
C ILE A 24 -41.32 -16.04 14.17
N ASP A 25 -40.47 -16.75 13.42
CA ASP A 25 -40.53 -16.98 11.96
C ASP A 25 -40.53 -15.70 11.10
N VAL A 26 -39.94 -14.62 11.62
CA VAL A 26 -39.66 -13.41 10.84
C VAL A 26 -38.30 -13.59 10.17
N LYS A 27 -38.32 -13.66 8.83
CA LYS A 27 -37.12 -13.76 8.00
C LYS A 27 -36.74 -12.36 7.51
N ILE A 28 -35.54 -11.92 7.84
CA ILE A 28 -34.93 -10.71 7.30
C ILE A 28 -33.97 -11.13 6.18
N GLU A 29 -34.04 -10.44 5.05
CA GLU A 29 -33.11 -10.66 3.95
C GLU A 29 -31.68 -10.26 4.37
N ASP A 30 -30.67 -10.84 3.73
CA ASP A 30 -29.27 -10.57 4.12
C ASP A 30 -28.90 -9.10 3.88
N GLU A 31 -29.41 -8.51 2.80
CA GLU A 31 -29.23 -7.10 2.47
C GLU A 31 -29.87 -6.19 3.51
N ASP A 32 -31.13 -6.45 3.89
CA ASP A 32 -31.81 -5.69 4.93
C ASP A 32 -31.05 -5.76 6.26
N SER A 33 -30.56 -6.96 6.61
CA SER A 33 -29.73 -7.14 7.81
C SER A 33 -28.44 -6.32 7.73
N ALA A 34 -27.79 -6.28 6.57
CA ALA A 34 -26.60 -5.47 6.34
C ALA A 34 -26.90 -3.97 6.46
N MET A 35 -28.01 -3.51 5.87
CA MET A 35 -28.44 -2.11 5.91
C MET A 35 -28.82 -1.67 7.31
N ILE A 36 -29.55 -2.49 8.07
CA ILE A 36 -29.89 -2.24 9.47
C ILE A 36 -28.61 -2.14 10.31
N LEU A 37 -27.65 -3.06 10.10
CA LEU A 37 -26.37 -3.01 10.81
C LEU A 37 -25.62 -1.70 10.50
N LEU A 38 -25.53 -1.27 9.24
CA LEU A 38 -24.88 -0.01 8.86
C LEU A 38 -25.60 1.22 9.45
N ALA A 39 -26.93 1.24 9.42
CA ALA A 39 -27.74 2.32 9.98
C ALA A 39 -27.65 2.40 11.52
N SER A 40 -27.32 1.30 12.18
CA SER A 40 -27.18 1.23 13.65
C SER A 40 -25.82 1.73 14.16
N LEU A 41 -24.84 1.97 13.27
CA LEU A 41 -23.52 2.46 13.63
C LEU A 41 -23.58 3.93 14.07
N PRO A 42 -22.66 4.37 14.95
CA PRO A 42 -22.66 5.75 15.41
C PRO A 42 -22.05 6.69 14.34
N PRO A 43 -22.27 8.01 14.43
CA PRO A 43 -21.83 8.98 13.42
C PRO A 43 -20.35 8.92 13.04
N SER A 44 -19.45 8.52 13.95
CA SER A 44 -18.02 8.34 13.64
C SER A 44 -17.72 7.29 12.55
N TYR A 45 -18.70 6.47 12.16
CA TYR A 45 -18.59 5.48 11.09
C TYR A 45 -19.14 5.98 9.75
N GLU A 46 -19.68 7.20 9.64
CA GLU A 46 -20.32 7.72 8.42
C GLU A 46 -19.42 7.58 7.18
N SER A 47 -18.16 8.01 7.26
CA SER A 47 -17.20 7.88 6.15
C SER A 47 -16.94 6.41 5.76
N PHE A 48 -17.00 5.50 6.73
CA PHE A 48 -16.86 4.07 6.47
C PHE A 48 -18.09 3.52 5.74
N VAL A 49 -19.30 3.88 6.20
CA VAL A 49 -20.56 3.50 5.55
C VAL A 49 -20.58 3.99 4.11
N ASN A 50 -20.31 5.28 3.89
CA ASN A 50 -20.26 5.86 2.54
C ASN A 50 -19.25 5.14 1.65
N SER A 51 -18.02 4.91 2.14
CA SER A 51 -16.99 4.22 1.35
C SER A 51 -17.33 2.77 1.05
N LEU A 52 -18.04 2.08 1.94
CA LEU A 52 -18.38 0.67 1.76
C LEU A 52 -19.53 0.50 0.75
N SER A 53 -20.46 1.46 0.70
CA SER A 53 -21.63 1.45 -0.17
C SER A 53 -21.40 2.07 -1.56
N VAL A 54 -20.33 2.85 -1.76
CA VAL A 54 -20.05 3.49 -3.05
C VAL A 54 -19.88 2.45 -4.16
N GLY A 55 -20.68 2.60 -5.22
CA GLY A 55 -20.58 1.79 -6.44
C GLY A 55 -21.04 0.33 -6.27
N LYS A 56 -21.80 0.03 -5.21
CA LYS A 56 -22.39 -1.28 -4.98
C LYS A 56 -23.90 -1.20 -5.05
N ASP A 57 -24.48 -2.12 -5.81
CA ASP A 57 -25.94 -2.29 -5.91
C ASP A 57 -26.48 -3.20 -4.80
N PHE A 58 -25.63 -4.08 -4.24
CA PHE A 58 -25.98 -5.02 -3.19
C PHE A 58 -24.85 -5.14 -2.17
N ILE A 59 -25.20 -5.38 -0.90
CA ILE A 59 -24.24 -5.58 0.17
C ILE A 59 -24.65 -6.73 1.09
N THR A 60 -23.72 -7.63 1.38
CA THR A 60 -23.97 -8.77 2.27
C THR A 60 -23.63 -8.44 3.73
N LEU A 61 -24.30 -9.10 4.66
CA LEU A 61 -24.03 -8.93 6.08
C LEU A 61 -22.60 -9.35 6.45
N GLU A 62 -22.10 -10.41 5.81
CA GLU A 62 -20.73 -10.90 6.01
C GLU A 62 -19.69 -9.86 5.57
N GLU A 63 -19.92 -9.19 4.45
CA GLU A 63 -19.02 -8.15 3.96
C GLU A 63 -18.97 -6.95 4.92
N VAL A 64 -20.12 -6.53 5.45
CA VAL A 64 -20.20 -5.46 6.46
C VAL A 64 -19.43 -5.85 7.72
N LYS A 65 -19.67 -7.05 8.26
CA LYS A 65 -18.98 -7.55 9.46
C LYS A 65 -17.46 -7.61 9.28
N SER A 66 -17.01 -8.16 8.15
CA SER A 66 -15.58 -8.27 7.82
C SER A 66 -14.92 -6.88 7.68
N SER A 67 -15.59 -5.96 7.00
CA SER A 67 -15.12 -4.58 6.80
C SER A 67 -15.06 -3.80 8.11
N LEU A 68 -16.04 -4.01 9.00
CA LEU A 68 -16.06 -3.41 10.34
C LEU A 68 -14.89 -3.89 11.20
N HIS A 69 -14.62 -5.20 11.23
CA HIS A 69 -13.45 -5.75 11.93
C HIS A 69 -12.14 -5.20 11.38
N LEU A 70 -11.99 -5.11 10.05
CA LEU A 70 -10.80 -4.54 9.43
C LEU A 70 -10.60 -3.07 9.82
N ARG A 71 -11.67 -2.27 9.84
CA ARG A 71 -11.61 -0.88 10.32
C ARG A 71 -11.15 -0.81 11.77
N GLU A 72 -11.69 -1.67 12.64
CA GLU A 72 -11.35 -1.69 14.06
C GLU A 72 -9.87 -2.06 14.29
N LEU A 73 -9.36 -3.04 13.56
CA LEU A 73 -7.94 -3.43 13.60
C LEU A 73 -7.03 -2.28 13.15
N ARG A 74 -7.37 -1.60 12.06
CA ARG A 74 -6.62 -0.43 11.56
C ARG A 74 -6.63 0.72 12.56
N HIS A 75 -7.77 0.98 13.20
CA HIS A 75 -7.91 2.04 14.20
C HIS A 75 -7.08 1.74 15.46
N LYS A 76 -7.05 0.48 15.92
CA LYS A 76 -6.20 0.06 17.04
C LYS A 76 -4.71 0.17 16.70
N ALA A 77 -4.32 -0.19 15.48
CA ALA A 77 -2.94 -0.06 15.01
C ALA A 77 -2.49 1.41 14.92
N SER A 78 -3.34 2.32 14.41
CA SER A 78 -3.01 3.74 14.33
C SER A 78 -3.01 4.45 15.69
N ALA A 79 -3.87 4.03 16.61
CA ALA A 79 -3.87 4.52 17.99
C ALA A 79 -2.59 4.14 18.76
N SER A 80 -1.95 3.02 18.40
CA SER A 80 -0.67 2.57 18.97
C SER A 80 0.53 3.42 18.49
N ILE A 81 0.40 4.16 17.38
CA ILE A 81 1.48 5.00 16.81
C ILE A 81 1.46 6.43 17.41
N LYS A 82 0.87 6.62 18.59
CA LYS A 82 0.99 7.88 19.35
C LYS A 82 2.32 8.01 20.12
N GLU A 83 3.32 7.18 19.78
CA GLU A 83 4.72 7.43 20.09
C GLU A 83 5.36 8.24 18.93
N PRO A 84 6.19 9.26 19.20
CA PRO A 84 6.59 10.27 18.24
C PRO A 84 7.66 9.78 17.25
N ASN A 85 7.38 8.71 16.51
CA ASN A 85 8.15 8.31 15.34
C ASN A 85 7.19 7.95 14.20
N SER A 86 6.53 8.99 13.70
CA SER A 86 5.88 9.01 12.39
C SER A 86 6.90 8.59 11.33
N ILE A 87 6.84 7.33 10.89
CA ILE A 87 7.33 6.96 9.56
C ILE A 87 6.20 7.33 8.61
N GLY A 88 6.07 8.63 8.35
CA GLY A 88 5.30 9.11 7.21
C GLY A 88 5.90 8.54 5.94
N LEU A 89 5.06 8.07 5.03
CA LEU A 89 5.42 7.85 3.63
C LEU A 89 5.88 9.19 3.06
N VAL A 90 7.18 9.43 3.08
CA VAL A 90 7.79 10.57 2.40
C VAL A 90 7.91 10.21 0.93
N VAL A 91 6.95 10.66 0.12
CA VAL A 91 7.19 10.84 -1.31
C VAL A 91 8.03 12.12 -1.47
N THR A 92 9.35 12.00 -1.42
CA THR A 92 10.22 13.11 -1.83
C THR A 92 10.26 13.20 -3.35
N ASN A 93 9.29 13.90 -3.94
CA ASN A 93 9.54 14.63 -5.17
C ASN A 93 9.97 16.05 -4.77
N LEU A 94 11.27 16.25 -4.53
CA LEU A 94 11.81 17.60 -4.33
C LEU A 94 12.80 17.93 -5.44
N SER A 95 12.22 18.39 -6.55
CA SER A 95 12.92 19.16 -7.57
C SER A 95 13.36 20.51 -6.98
N LYS A 96 14.67 20.75 -7.01
CA LYS A 96 15.37 22.04 -7.19
C LYS A 96 14.83 23.25 -6.41
N ASN A 97 15.54 23.67 -5.36
CA ASN A 97 16.35 24.91 -5.38
C ASN A 97 16.95 25.17 -3.99
N SER A 98 18.27 25.37 -3.88
CA SER A 98 18.85 26.32 -2.93
C SER A 98 20.35 26.49 -3.15
N LYS A 99 20.71 27.65 -3.68
CA LYS A 99 22.04 28.23 -3.53
C LYS A 99 22.23 28.60 -2.06
N LYS A 100 23.27 28.09 -1.39
CA LYS A 100 24.13 28.90 -0.50
C LYS A 100 25.38 28.14 -0.05
N LYS A 101 26.43 28.92 0.12
CA LYS A 101 27.84 28.59 0.21
C LYS A 101 28.29 28.07 1.60
N LYS A 102 29.40 27.34 1.52
CA LYS A 102 30.61 27.34 2.37
C LYS A 102 30.65 26.60 3.71
N ASP A 103 31.71 25.78 3.74
CA ASP A 103 32.62 25.48 4.86
C ASP A 103 32.10 24.69 6.07
N LYS A 104 32.46 23.40 6.10
CA LYS A 104 33.58 22.94 6.93
C LYS A 104 33.80 21.45 6.73
N GLY A 105 35.03 21.10 6.33
CA GLY A 105 35.48 19.72 6.25
C GLY A 105 35.33 19.01 7.59
N LYS A 106 34.52 17.95 7.61
CA LYS A 106 34.62 16.87 8.58
C LYS A 106 34.81 15.58 7.78
N LYS A 107 36.06 15.24 7.50
CA LYS A 107 36.44 13.88 7.10
C LYS A 107 36.18 12.97 8.30
N LYS A 108 34.98 12.43 8.42
CA LYS A 108 34.75 11.24 9.25
C LYS A 108 35.25 10.05 8.44
N SER A 109 36.52 9.69 8.61
CA SER A 109 37.03 8.37 8.22
C SER A 109 36.32 7.33 9.08
N LYS A 110 35.16 6.87 8.62
CA LYS A 110 34.45 5.73 9.21
C LYS A 110 35.20 4.48 8.75
N GLY A 111 35.68 3.71 9.72
CA GLY A 111 36.65 2.62 9.54
C GLY A 111 36.26 1.60 8.47
N ASN A 112 37.26 1.18 7.71
CA ASN A 112 37.22 0.04 6.80
C ASN A 112 37.18 -1.26 7.63
N HIS A 113 36.03 -1.60 8.21
CA HIS A 113 35.83 -2.95 8.72
C HIS A 113 35.17 -3.77 7.60
N ILE A 114 35.99 -4.41 6.78
CA ILE A 114 35.53 -5.32 5.72
C ILE A 114 35.10 -6.61 6.43
N ASN A 115 33.80 -6.91 6.44
CA ASN A 115 33.33 -8.22 6.89
C ASN A 115 33.51 -9.22 5.74
N PRO A 116 33.75 -10.52 6.02
CA PRO A 116 33.87 -11.55 4.98
C PRO A 116 32.64 -11.72 4.08
N LYS A 117 31.50 -11.12 4.47
CA LYS A 117 30.22 -11.14 3.74
C LYS A 117 29.99 -9.88 2.90
N ASP A 118 30.88 -8.89 2.97
CA ASP A 118 30.74 -7.62 2.25
C ASP A 118 31.07 -7.80 0.77
N ILE A 119 30.02 -7.82 -0.05
CA ILE A 119 30.10 -7.91 -1.52
C ILE A 119 30.05 -6.51 -2.12
N CYS A 120 30.92 -6.25 -3.09
CA CYS A 120 30.95 -5.00 -3.81
C CYS A 120 29.67 -4.79 -4.64
N ASN A 121 28.90 -3.75 -4.35
CA ASN A 121 27.71 -3.41 -5.13
C ASN A 121 27.99 -2.96 -6.58
N TYR A 122 29.26 -2.85 -7.01
CA TYR A 122 29.64 -2.52 -8.38
C TYR A 122 30.10 -3.75 -9.17
N CYS A 123 31.13 -4.47 -8.72
CA CYS A 123 31.67 -5.62 -9.43
C CYS A 123 31.17 -6.98 -8.92
N LYS A 124 30.37 -6.99 -7.84
CA LYS A 124 29.83 -8.19 -7.19
C LYS A 124 30.89 -9.15 -6.64
N GLU A 125 32.14 -8.70 -6.51
CA GLU A 125 33.21 -9.46 -5.84
C GLU A 125 33.23 -9.16 -4.33
N PRO A 126 33.56 -10.14 -3.49
CA PRO A 126 33.79 -9.92 -2.07
C PRO A 126 35.05 -9.08 -1.82
N ASP A 127 35.38 -8.80 -0.55
CA ASP A 127 36.62 -8.16 -0.10
C ASP A 127 36.67 -6.61 -0.23
N HIS A 128 35.65 -5.97 -0.79
CA HIS A 128 35.57 -4.51 -0.82
C HIS A 128 34.15 -3.97 -1.05
N TRP A 129 33.89 -2.74 -0.59
CA TRP A 129 32.66 -2.03 -0.94
C TRP A 129 32.79 -1.23 -2.24
N LYS A 130 31.64 -0.84 -2.81
CA LYS A 130 31.50 -0.04 -4.05
C LYS A 130 32.41 1.20 -4.12
N ASN A 131 32.83 1.77 -2.99
CA ASN A 131 33.70 2.95 -2.96
C ASN A 131 35.20 2.62 -3.09
N ASN A 132 35.60 1.41 -2.69
CA ASN A 132 36.97 0.93 -2.77
C ASN A 132 37.18 -0.04 -3.94
N CYS A 133 36.24 -0.08 -4.90
CA CYS A 133 36.28 -1.02 -6.00
C CYS A 133 37.47 -0.74 -6.95
N PRO A 134 38.39 -1.70 -7.14
CA PRO A 134 39.53 -1.52 -8.03
C PRO A 134 39.07 -1.32 -9.48
N LYS A 135 37.98 -2.00 -9.90
CA LYS A 135 37.39 -1.85 -11.25
C LYS A 135 36.80 -0.47 -11.53
N LYS A 136 36.58 0.38 -10.52
CA LYS A 136 36.20 1.79 -10.73
C LYS A 136 37.38 2.71 -11.02
N LYS A 137 38.58 2.37 -10.55
CA LYS A 137 39.78 3.21 -10.76
C LYS A 137 40.43 2.97 -12.13
N ILE A 138 40.05 1.89 -12.81
CA ILE A 138 40.54 1.53 -14.14
C ILE A 138 39.87 2.37 -15.26
N GLN A 139 38.76 3.07 -14.98
CA GLN A 139 38.10 3.96 -15.96
C GLN A 139 38.65 5.40 -16.00
N LYS A 140 39.95 5.60 -15.77
CA LYS A 140 40.61 6.80 -16.31
C LYS A 140 41.12 6.42 -17.71
N PRO A 141 40.70 7.13 -18.77
CA PRO A 141 40.87 6.65 -20.13
C PRO A 141 42.36 6.63 -20.47
N ILE A 142 42.86 5.45 -20.85
CA ILE A 142 43.99 5.37 -21.76
C ILE A 142 43.41 5.62 -23.15
N ILE A 143 43.88 6.69 -23.77
CA ILE A 143 43.59 7.10 -25.14
C ILE A 143 43.83 5.92 -26.08
N ALA A 144 42.79 5.47 -26.79
CA ALA A 144 42.91 4.82 -28.09
C ALA A 144 41.56 4.87 -28.82
N THR A 145 41.66 5.34 -30.05
CA THR A 145 40.69 5.82 -31.02
C THR A 145 39.74 4.75 -31.59
N VAL A 146 38.62 5.23 -32.17
CA VAL A 146 37.86 4.69 -33.33
C VAL A 146 36.43 4.15 -33.04
N GLN A 147 35.43 4.97 -33.44
CA GLN A 147 34.16 4.73 -34.19
C GLN A 147 33.29 3.51 -33.80
N ASP A 148 31.95 3.54 -33.73
CA ASP A 148 30.94 4.27 -34.50
C ASP A 148 29.53 4.11 -33.82
N SER A 149 28.68 5.15 -33.90
CA SER A 149 27.21 5.19 -34.21
C SER A 149 26.24 4.07 -33.69
N THR A 150 24.98 4.24 -33.23
CA THR A 150 23.94 5.30 -33.26
C THR A 150 22.73 4.85 -32.38
N THR A 151 22.07 5.80 -31.67
CA THR A 151 20.60 6.03 -31.43
C THR A 151 19.60 4.86 -31.19
N SER A 152 18.83 4.85 -30.08
CA SER A 152 17.51 5.52 -29.80
C SER A 152 16.30 4.61 -30.09
N SER A 153 15.60 4.12 -29.03
CA SER A 153 14.22 4.45 -28.63
C SER A 153 13.12 4.11 -29.64
N ASP A 154 12.17 3.23 -29.28
CA ASP A 154 10.75 3.60 -29.08
C ASP A 154 9.87 2.38 -28.73
N ASN A 155 8.80 2.69 -27.98
CA ASN A 155 7.80 1.80 -27.41
C ASN A 155 6.54 1.83 -28.27
N GLU A 156 5.87 0.70 -28.51
CA GLU A 156 4.50 0.70 -29.06
C GLU A 156 3.65 -0.42 -28.44
N LEU A 157 2.52 -0.01 -27.86
CA LEU A 157 1.46 -0.85 -27.31
C LEU A 157 0.26 -0.71 -28.25
N VAL A 158 -0.13 -1.78 -28.95
CA VAL A 158 -1.33 -1.80 -29.79
C VAL A 158 -2.38 -2.70 -29.17
N LEU A 159 -3.45 -2.08 -28.65
CA LEU A 159 -4.74 -2.70 -28.38
C LEU A 159 -5.59 -2.59 -29.66
N SER A 160 -6.03 -3.71 -30.19
CA SER A 160 -7.13 -3.75 -31.17
C SER A 160 -8.25 -4.68 -30.71
N ILE A 161 -9.45 -4.15 -30.94
CA ILE A 161 -10.77 -4.53 -30.43
C ILE A 161 -11.48 -5.39 -31.48
N VAL A 162 -12.14 -6.45 -30.98
CA VAL A 162 -13.44 -7.05 -31.37
C VAL A 162 -13.64 -7.45 -32.82
N ASP A 163 -14.07 -8.71 -33.03
CA ASP A 163 -15.20 -8.93 -33.91
C ASP A 163 -16.15 -10.03 -33.40
N ASN A 164 -17.41 -9.71 -33.61
CA ASN A 164 -18.63 -10.34 -33.15
C ASN A 164 -19.12 -11.26 -34.27
N HIS A 165 -19.49 -12.51 -33.99
CA HIS A 165 -20.53 -13.13 -34.81
C HIS A 165 -21.38 -14.19 -34.10
N GLN A 166 -22.67 -13.95 -34.23
CA GLN A 166 -23.87 -14.66 -33.84
C GLN A 166 -24.00 -16.08 -34.44
N GLN A 167 -24.51 -17.02 -33.62
CA GLN A 167 -25.41 -18.18 -33.85
C GLN A 167 -25.23 -19.08 -35.11
N LEU A 168 -25.49 -20.40 -35.09
CA LEU A 168 -26.78 -21.09 -34.87
C LEU A 168 -26.53 -22.64 -34.97
N VAL A 169 -27.33 -23.44 -34.24
CA VAL A 169 -27.84 -24.85 -34.44
C VAL A 169 -27.13 -25.81 -35.43
N ASP A 170 -27.02 -27.13 -35.22
CA ASP A 170 -27.81 -28.15 -34.49
C ASP A 170 -26.90 -29.10 -33.66
#